data_AF-A0A645DU20-F1
#
_entry.id   AF-A0A645DU20-F1
#
_cell.length_a   1.000
_cell.length_b   1.000
_cell.length_c   1.000
_cell.angle_alpha   90.00
_cell.angle_beta   90.00
_cell.angle_gamma   90.00
#
_symmetry.space_group_name_H-M   'P 1'
#
loop_
_entity.id
_entity.type
_entity.pdbx_description
1 polymer ?
#
loop_
_entity_poly.entity_id
_entity_poly.type
_entity_poly.pdbx_seq_one_letter_code
_entity_poly.pdbx_strand_id
1 'polypeptide(L)'
;MNRVIAALHAVDYKAVGLGDYGKEGNYVGRQIARWSRQCKESTLPVNESMHKLMEWLPAHLPEGDETTLVHGDYRLDNLIFHPTEPRVIGVLDWELSTLGHPLADLSYQCMGWRIPHDLWRGIGGLDLQKLGIPSEAQYVKWYGDATGRDAAGHWDFYIAYNLFRMAAILHGIAQRAADGNAAAEDAVETGRKAGPLADLGWQAAERYMAGR
;
A
#
# COMPACT_ATOMS: atom_id res chain seq x y z
N MET A 1 -4.62 0.93 -15.69
CA MET A 1 -3.85 0.79 -14.43
C MET A 1 -3.23 -0.59 -14.28
N ASN A 2 -4.01 -1.67 -14.21
CA ASN A 2 -3.51 -3.04 -13.97
C ASN A 2 -2.36 -3.47 -14.90
N ARG A 3 -2.57 -3.32 -16.23
CA ARG A 3 -1.53 -3.57 -17.25
C ARG A 3 -0.21 -2.85 -16.99
N VAL A 4 -0.26 -1.61 -16.50
CA VAL A 4 0.92 -0.75 -16.34
C VAL A 4 1.73 -1.17 -15.12
N ILE A 5 1.09 -1.46 -13.99
CA ILE A 5 1.79 -1.97 -12.80
C ILE A 5 2.34 -3.39 -13.04
N ALA A 6 1.61 -4.24 -13.79
CA ALA A 6 2.12 -5.54 -14.22
C ALA A 6 3.37 -5.39 -15.10
N ALA A 7 3.35 -4.46 -16.06
CA ALA A 7 4.51 -4.18 -16.92
C ALA A 7 5.69 -3.60 -16.12
N LEU A 8 5.44 -2.71 -15.16
CA LEU A 8 6.46 -2.17 -14.27
C LEU A 8 7.17 -3.28 -13.49
N HIS A 9 6.39 -4.19 -12.87
CA HIS A 9 6.93 -5.31 -12.10
C HIS A 9 7.55 -6.42 -12.95
N ALA A 10 7.48 -6.31 -14.28
CA ALA A 10 8.13 -7.21 -15.23
C ALA A 10 9.42 -6.61 -15.82
N VAL A 11 9.76 -5.36 -15.50
CA VAL A 11 11.02 -4.74 -15.92
C VAL A 11 12.18 -5.52 -15.30
N ASP A 12 13.10 -6.00 -16.14
CA ASP A 12 14.41 -6.44 -15.70
C ASP A 12 15.23 -5.23 -15.29
N TYR A 13 15.10 -4.86 -14.02
CA TYR A 13 15.75 -3.69 -13.44
C TYR A 13 17.28 -3.78 -13.54
N LYS A 14 17.87 -4.98 -13.58
CA LYS A 14 19.32 -5.14 -13.75
C LYS A 14 19.73 -4.82 -15.18
N ALA A 15 18.99 -5.34 -16.17
CA ALA A 15 19.27 -5.07 -17.58
C ALA A 15 19.15 -3.59 -17.96
N VAL A 16 18.28 -2.83 -17.28
CA VAL A 16 18.14 -1.37 -17.50
C VAL A 16 19.04 -0.51 -16.60
N GLY A 17 19.97 -1.12 -15.86
CA GLY A 17 20.97 -0.38 -15.07
C GLY A 17 20.51 0.12 -13.70
N LEU A 18 19.46 -0.48 -13.12
CA LEU A 18 18.90 -0.14 -11.80
C LEU A 18 19.22 -1.21 -10.73
N GLY A 19 20.27 -2.01 -10.94
CA GLY A 19 20.64 -3.11 -10.02
C GLY A 19 21.00 -2.65 -8.59
N ASP A 20 21.44 -1.40 -8.43
CA ASP A 20 21.82 -0.78 -7.17
C ASP A 20 20.84 0.33 -6.72
N TYR A 21 19.68 0.45 -7.39
CA TYR A 21 18.68 1.48 -7.10
C TYR A 21 18.02 1.34 -5.72
N GLY A 22 18.07 0.14 -5.14
CA GLY A 22 17.51 -0.16 -3.83
C GLY A 22 18.13 -1.42 -3.23
N LYS A 23 17.71 -1.78 -2.01
CA LYS A 23 18.17 -3.02 -1.36
C LYS A 23 17.29 -4.19 -1.78
N GLU A 24 17.90 -5.23 -2.34
CA GLU A 24 17.22 -6.50 -2.64
C GLU A 24 16.73 -7.20 -1.35
N GLY A 25 15.64 -7.97 -1.48
CA GLY A 25 15.06 -8.82 -0.43
C GLY A 25 14.51 -8.07 0.78
N ASN A 26 13.78 -8.77 1.66
CA ASN A 26 13.24 -8.29 2.95
C ASN A 26 12.63 -6.86 2.93
N TYR A 27 12.04 -6.44 1.82
CA TYR A 27 11.51 -5.09 1.64
C TYR A 27 10.41 -4.79 2.67
N VAL A 28 9.44 -5.68 2.78
CA VAL A 28 8.28 -5.52 3.67
C VAL A 28 8.71 -5.51 5.14
N GLY A 29 9.63 -6.39 5.55
CA GLY A 29 10.14 -6.42 6.92
C GLY A 29 10.87 -5.14 7.32
N ARG A 30 11.70 -4.57 6.42
CA ARG A 30 12.34 -3.26 6.66
C ARG A 30 11.31 -2.14 6.81
N GLN A 31 10.28 -2.14 5.97
CA GLN A 31 9.22 -1.13 6.04
C GLN A 31 8.42 -1.25 7.35
N ILE A 32 8.05 -2.47 7.75
CA ILE A 32 7.38 -2.71 9.05
C ILE A 32 8.23 -2.18 10.20
N ALA A 33 9.52 -2.52 10.24
CA ALA A 33 10.42 -2.07 11.30
C ALA A 33 10.52 -0.53 11.36
N ARG A 34 10.64 0.14 10.20
CA ARG A 34 10.69 1.59 10.09
C ARG A 34 9.42 2.25 10.65
N TRP A 35 8.25 1.84 10.17
CA TRP A 35 6.99 2.46 10.56
C TRP A 35 6.61 2.15 12.01
N SER A 36 6.90 0.95 12.50
CA SER A 36 6.73 0.59 13.91
C SER A 36 7.60 1.45 14.82
N ARG A 37 8.86 1.70 14.42
CA ARG A 37 9.76 2.59 15.17
C ARG A 37 9.21 4.02 15.23
N GLN A 38 8.78 4.57 14.09
CA GLN A 38 8.19 5.92 14.05
C GLN A 38 6.98 6.04 15.00
N CYS A 39 6.11 5.03 15.03
CA CYS A 39 4.94 5.07 15.91
C CYS A 39 5.29 4.92 17.39
N LYS A 40 6.35 4.16 17.73
CA LYS A 40 6.84 4.01 19.11
C LYS A 40 7.57 5.26 19.63
N GLU A 41 8.22 6.01 18.75
CA GLU A 41 8.95 7.25 19.08
C GLU A 41 8.02 8.48 19.14
N SER A 42 6.77 8.34 18.70
CA SER A 42 5.74 9.38 18.75
C SER A 42 5.31 9.72 20.18
N THR A 43 5.04 10.99 20.46
CA THR A 43 4.42 11.42 21.73
C THR A 43 2.91 11.26 21.71
N LEU A 44 2.29 11.25 20.53
CA LEU A 44 0.87 10.94 20.37
C LEU A 44 0.61 9.43 20.56
N PRO A 45 -0.46 9.04 21.27
CA PRO A 45 -0.85 7.64 21.39
C PRO A 45 -1.33 7.08 20.05
N VAL A 46 -1.14 5.78 19.85
CA VAL A 46 -1.75 5.02 18.76
C VAL A 46 -2.91 4.18 19.28
N ASN A 47 -3.84 3.78 18.41
CA ASN A 47 -4.96 2.92 18.80
C ASN A 47 -4.55 1.45 18.97
N GLU A 48 -5.41 0.66 19.59
CA GLU A 48 -5.17 -0.76 19.88
C GLU A 48 -4.84 -1.57 18.62
N SER A 49 -5.56 -1.36 17.52
CA SER A 49 -5.31 -2.03 16.24
C SER A 49 -3.90 -1.77 15.70
N MET A 50 -3.38 -0.55 15.89
CA MET A 50 -2.01 -0.22 15.51
C MET A 50 -0.98 -0.97 16.35
N HIS A 51 -1.21 -1.10 17.66
CA HIS A 51 -0.38 -1.93 18.53
C HIS A 51 -0.36 -3.38 18.08
N LYS A 52 -1.54 -3.96 17.82
CA LYS A 52 -1.67 -5.33 17.33
C LYS A 52 -0.96 -5.54 15.99
N LEU A 53 -1.09 -4.60 15.05
CA LEU A 53 -0.40 -4.66 13.75
C LEU A 53 1.13 -4.59 13.90
N MET A 54 1.65 -3.71 14.77
CA MET A 54 3.10 -3.60 15.01
C MET A 54 3.71 -4.89 15.58
N GLU A 55 2.93 -5.68 16.33
CA GLU A 55 3.34 -6.98 16.86
C GLU A 55 3.14 -8.12 15.85
N TRP A 56 2.00 -8.13 15.17
CA TRP A 56 1.59 -9.23 14.31
C TRP A 56 2.35 -9.28 12.99
N LEU A 57 2.53 -8.13 12.31
CA LEU A 57 3.15 -8.06 10.98
C LEU A 57 4.58 -8.67 10.94
N PRO A 58 5.50 -8.36 11.87
CA PRO A 58 6.82 -8.99 11.87
C PRO A 58 6.77 -10.51 12.09
N ALA A 59 5.81 -11.00 12.88
CA ALA A 59 5.68 -12.42 13.20
C ALA A 59 5.05 -13.27 12.07
N HIS A 60 4.42 -12.61 11.08
CA HIS A 60 3.66 -13.26 10.02
C HIS A 60 4.16 -12.92 8.61
N LEU A 61 5.39 -12.39 8.49
CA LEU A 61 6.02 -12.10 7.21
C LEU A 61 5.97 -13.34 6.30
N PRO A 62 5.37 -13.22 5.09
CA PRO A 62 5.44 -14.26 4.08
C PRO A 62 6.90 -14.63 3.75
N GLU A 63 7.13 -15.90 3.49
CA GLU A 63 8.41 -16.35 2.95
C GLU A 63 8.59 -15.83 1.52
N GLY A 64 9.84 -15.63 1.12
CA GLY A 64 10.22 -15.12 -0.19
C GLY A 64 10.84 -13.72 -0.15
N ASP A 65 11.68 -13.47 -1.13
CA ASP A 65 12.46 -12.24 -1.28
C ASP A 65 12.34 -11.65 -2.68
N GLU A 66 11.23 -11.96 -3.37
CA GLU A 66 10.96 -11.45 -4.71
C GLU A 66 11.09 -9.92 -4.71
N THR A 67 11.91 -9.45 -5.65
CA THR A 67 12.30 -8.04 -5.75
C THR A 67 12.13 -7.59 -7.18
N THR A 68 11.33 -6.54 -7.37
CA THR A 68 11.13 -5.84 -8.65
C THR A 68 11.35 -4.35 -8.47
N LEU A 69 11.38 -3.60 -9.56
CA LEU A 69 11.14 -2.16 -9.49
C LEU A 69 9.71 -1.93 -8.98
N VAL A 70 9.55 -1.13 -7.93
CA VAL A 70 8.26 -0.75 -7.35
C VAL A 70 8.13 0.77 -7.36
N HIS A 71 6.92 1.28 -7.57
CA HIS A 71 6.64 2.70 -7.57
C HIS A 71 6.59 3.28 -6.15
N GLY A 72 6.05 2.53 -5.18
CA GLY A 72 5.92 2.93 -3.78
C GLY A 72 4.71 3.82 -3.46
N ASP A 73 4.17 4.50 -4.47
CA ASP A 73 2.92 5.27 -4.45
C ASP A 73 2.11 5.09 -5.75
N TYR A 74 1.92 3.86 -6.23
CA TYR A 74 1.19 3.63 -7.48
C TYR A 74 -0.32 3.82 -7.29
N ARG A 75 -0.89 4.86 -7.91
CA ARG A 75 -2.30 5.24 -7.74
C ARG A 75 -2.82 6.10 -8.89
N LEU A 76 -4.14 6.24 -8.97
CA LEU A 76 -4.84 6.79 -10.15
C LEU A 76 -4.41 8.21 -10.52
N ASP A 77 -4.18 9.09 -9.54
CA ASP A 77 -3.77 10.49 -9.78
C ASP A 77 -2.26 10.65 -10.06
N ASN A 78 -1.45 9.61 -9.86
CA ASN A 78 -0.07 9.55 -10.33
C ASN A 78 0.04 8.99 -11.77
N LEU A 79 -1.09 8.88 -12.49
CA LEU A 79 -1.13 8.44 -13.87
C LEU A 79 -1.63 9.55 -14.79
N ILE A 80 -0.89 9.78 -15.87
CA ILE A 80 -1.38 10.57 -17.00
C ILE A 80 -2.10 9.64 -17.96
N PHE A 81 -3.36 9.94 -18.24
CA PHE A 81 -4.14 9.25 -19.26
C PHE A 81 -4.09 10.00 -20.59
N HIS A 82 -4.21 9.26 -21.69
CA HIS A 82 -4.46 9.87 -22.99
C HIS A 82 -5.74 10.72 -22.92
N PRO A 83 -5.79 11.92 -23.56
CA PRO A 83 -6.94 12.82 -23.42
C PRO A 83 -8.29 12.22 -23.84
N THR A 84 -8.28 11.21 -24.72
CA THR A 84 -9.50 10.62 -25.31
C THR A 84 -9.53 9.09 -25.29
N GLU A 85 -8.47 8.42 -24.83
CA GLU A 85 -8.38 6.95 -24.87
C GLU A 85 -8.10 6.39 -23.48
N PRO A 86 -8.62 5.19 -23.14
CA PRO A 86 -8.43 4.58 -21.82
C PRO A 86 -7.04 3.93 -21.66
N ARG A 87 -5.98 4.65 -22.04
CA ARG A 87 -4.58 4.22 -21.90
C ARG A 87 -3.77 5.24 -21.11
N VAL A 88 -2.90 4.72 -20.27
CA VAL A 88 -1.91 5.50 -19.54
C VAL A 88 -0.78 5.87 -20.49
N ILE A 89 -0.38 7.14 -20.50
CA ILE A 89 0.72 7.69 -21.29
C ILE A 89 1.89 8.19 -20.43
N GLY A 90 1.71 8.23 -19.11
CA GLY A 90 2.79 8.57 -18.17
C GLY A 90 2.48 8.06 -16.76
N VAL A 91 3.53 7.69 -16.04
CA VAL A 91 3.52 7.40 -14.61
C VAL A 91 4.39 8.46 -13.94
N LEU A 92 3.83 9.17 -12.96
CA LEU A 92 4.42 10.32 -12.31
C LEU A 92 4.89 10.00 -10.89
N ASP A 93 5.69 10.88 -10.32
CA ASP A 93 6.06 10.89 -8.90
C ASP A 93 6.81 9.63 -8.43
N TRP A 94 8.01 9.46 -8.98
CA TRP A 94 8.90 8.33 -8.71
C TRP A 94 9.74 8.51 -7.44
N GLU A 95 9.49 9.52 -6.60
CA GLU A 95 10.37 9.86 -5.47
C GLU A 95 10.41 8.77 -4.38
N LEU A 96 9.35 7.96 -4.29
CA LEU A 96 9.23 6.82 -3.37
C LEU A 96 9.60 5.48 -4.02
N SER A 97 9.96 5.49 -5.29
CA SER A 97 10.26 4.27 -6.03
C SER A 97 11.59 3.66 -5.59
N THR A 98 11.67 2.34 -5.62
CA THR A 98 12.84 1.58 -5.18
C THR A 98 12.77 0.13 -5.69
N LEU A 99 13.69 -0.71 -5.24
CA LEU A 99 13.58 -2.16 -5.37
C LEU A 99 12.80 -2.73 -4.18
N GLY A 100 11.74 -3.48 -4.45
CA GLY A 100 10.83 -3.98 -3.43
C GLY A 100 9.94 -5.11 -3.89
N HIS A 101 9.04 -5.55 -3.00
CA HIS A 101 8.17 -6.70 -3.28
C HIS A 101 6.96 -6.26 -4.14
N PRO A 102 6.70 -6.89 -5.30
CA PRO A 102 5.66 -6.44 -6.24
C PRO A 102 4.25 -6.48 -5.63
N LEU A 103 3.93 -7.47 -4.79
CA LEU A 103 2.62 -7.54 -4.14
C LEU A 103 2.42 -6.45 -3.07
N ALA A 104 3.51 -5.95 -2.49
CA ALA A 104 3.44 -4.82 -1.57
C ALA A 104 3.17 -3.49 -2.30
N ASP A 105 3.54 -3.37 -3.58
CA ASP A 105 3.19 -2.20 -4.39
C ASP A 105 1.78 -2.33 -4.99
N LEU A 106 1.40 -3.53 -5.45
CA LEU A 106 0.05 -3.80 -5.95
C LEU A 106 -1.02 -3.59 -4.86
N SER A 107 -0.81 -4.14 -3.66
CA SER A 107 -1.81 -4.06 -2.60
C SER A 107 -2.01 -2.63 -2.09
N TYR A 108 -1.04 -1.74 -2.28
CA TYR A 108 -1.16 -0.34 -1.91
C TYR A 108 -2.30 0.34 -2.68
N GLN A 109 -2.37 0.16 -4.00
CA GLN A 109 -3.50 0.63 -4.79
C GLN A 109 -4.79 -0.09 -4.39
N CYS A 110 -4.72 -1.41 -4.14
CA CYS A 110 -5.90 -2.22 -3.87
C CYS A 110 -6.54 -1.96 -2.50
N MET A 111 -5.86 -1.29 -1.56
CA MET A 111 -6.47 -0.82 -0.31
C MET A 111 -7.75 -0.02 -0.56
N GLY A 112 -7.83 0.71 -1.68
CA GLY A 112 -9.02 1.49 -2.05
C GLY A 112 -10.31 0.66 -2.04
N TRP A 113 -10.27 -0.63 -2.39
CA TRP A 113 -11.46 -1.51 -2.33
C TRP A 113 -11.92 -1.80 -0.89
N ARG A 114 -11.03 -1.70 0.09
CA ARG A 114 -11.29 -2.01 1.51
C ARG A 114 -11.57 -0.77 2.35
N ILE A 115 -11.11 0.39 1.91
CA ILE A 115 -11.33 1.68 2.58
C ILE A 115 -12.72 2.21 2.16
N PRO A 116 -13.59 2.60 3.12
CA PRO A 116 -14.84 3.29 2.82
C PRO A 116 -14.63 4.56 1.99
N HIS A 117 -15.54 4.84 1.07
CA HIS A 117 -15.44 5.98 0.15
C HIS A 117 -15.40 7.37 0.82
N ASP A 118 -15.85 7.48 2.06
CA ASP A 118 -15.91 8.70 2.87
C ASP A 118 -14.77 8.84 3.89
N LEU A 119 -13.97 7.78 4.10
CA LEU A 119 -12.88 7.80 5.07
C LEU A 119 -11.59 8.41 4.51
N TRP A 120 -11.18 7.92 3.34
CA TRP A 120 -9.98 8.36 2.64
C TRP A 120 -10.17 8.08 1.15
N ARG A 121 -9.10 7.76 0.42
CA ARG A 121 -9.11 7.46 -1.02
C ARG A 121 -9.70 6.06 -1.33
N GLY A 122 -10.83 5.76 -0.71
CA GLY A 122 -11.54 4.51 -0.78
C GLY A 122 -12.64 4.50 -1.83
N ILE A 123 -13.06 3.31 -2.21
CA ILE A 123 -14.26 3.03 -3.01
C ILE A 123 -15.13 1.96 -2.35
N GLY A 124 -14.80 1.55 -1.13
CA GLY A 124 -15.57 0.60 -0.34
C GLY A 124 -16.98 1.10 -0.05
N GLY A 125 -17.96 0.19 -0.15
CA GLY A 125 -19.37 0.48 0.05
C GLY A 125 -20.11 1.02 -1.19
N LEU A 126 -19.40 1.33 -2.28
CA LEU A 126 -20.02 1.71 -3.54
C LEU A 126 -20.51 0.48 -4.34
N ASP A 127 -21.51 0.69 -5.19
CA ASP A 127 -21.95 -0.31 -6.17
C ASP A 127 -20.97 -0.33 -7.36
N LEU A 128 -19.88 -1.07 -7.18
CA LEU A 128 -18.78 -1.15 -8.15
C LEU A 128 -19.24 -1.70 -9.50
N GLN A 129 -20.16 -2.66 -9.50
CA GLN A 129 -20.68 -3.27 -10.73
C GLN A 129 -21.44 -2.22 -11.56
N LYS A 130 -22.31 -1.44 -10.94
CA LYS A 130 -23.03 -0.35 -11.61
C LYS A 130 -22.09 0.75 -12.12
N LEU A 131 -20.98 0.99 -11.41
CA LEU A 131 -19.94 1.94 -11.82
C LEU A 131 -18.99 1.39 -12.89
N GLY A 132 -19.10 0.11 -13.26
CA GLY A 132 -18.18 -0.54 -14.20
C GLY A 132 -16.76 -0.74 -13.63
N ILE A 133 -16.60 -0.69 -12.31
CA ILE A 133 -15.34 -0.91 -11.62
C ILE A 133 -15.21 -2.42 -11.31
N PRO A 134 -14.08 -3.07 -11.65
CA PRO A 134 -13.90 -4.48 -11.34
C PRO A 134 -13.87 -4.73 -9.82
N SER A 135 -14.22 -5.95 -9.41
CA SER A 135 -13.98 -6.37 -8.03
C SER A 135 -12.48 -6.47 -7.74
N GLU A 136 -12.10 -6.37 -6.47
CA GLU A 136 -10.71 -6.54 -6.04
C GLU A 136 -10.15 -7.89 -6.52
N ALA A 137 -10.90 -8.97 -6.31
CA ALA A 137 -10.52 -10.31 -6.73
C ALA A 137 -10.26 -10.39 -8.25
N GLN A 138 -11.10 -9.73 -9.07
CA GLN A 138 -10.92 -9.69 -10.51
C GLN A 138 -9.66 -8.91 -10.91
N TYR A 139 -9.39 -7.79 -10.23
CA TYR A 139 -8.20 -6.97 -10.48
C TYR A 139 -6.90 -7.70 -10.10
N VAL A 140 -6.88 -8.38 -8.95
CA VAL A 140 -5.76 -9.21 -8.51
C VAL A 140 -5.54 -10.37 -9.48
N LYS A 141 -6.62 -11.03 -9.93
CA LYS A 141 -6.53 -12.10 -10.93
C LYS A 141 -5.90 -11.61 -12.23
N TRP A 142 -6.32 -10.47 -12.77
CA TRP A 142 -5.73 -9.92 -14.00
C TRP A 142 -4.23 -9.64 -13.86
N TYR A 143 -3.80 -9.16 -12.69
CA TYR A 143 -2.39 -8.95 -12.42
C TYR A 143 -1.63 -10.29 -12.36
N GLY A 144 -2.18 -11.30 -11.68
CA GLY A 144 -1.60 -12.64 -11.63
C GLY A 144 -1.48 -13.25 -13.03
N ASP A 145 -2.54 -13.21 -13.83
CA ASP A 145 -2.55 -13.68 -15.22
C ASP A 145 -1.49 -12.98 -16.08
N ALA A 146 -1.33 -11.66 -15.93
CA ALA A 146 -0.39 -10.87 -16.71
C ALA A 146 1.09 -11.06 -16.32
N THR A 147 1.34 -11.48 -15.07
CA THR A 147 2.71 -11.59 -14.52
C THR A 147 3.16 -13.02 -14.29
N GLY A 148 2.25 -14.00 -14.35
CA GLY A 148 2.51 -15.40 -13.98
C GLY A 148 2.68 -15.62 -12.46
N ARG A 149 2.42 -14.61 -11.63
CA ARG A 149 2.57 -14.67 -10.17
C ARG A 149 1.31 -15.21 -9.50
N ASP A 150 1.47 -15.89 -8.37
CA ASP A 150 0.38 -16.09 -7.41
C ASP A 150 0.09 -14.77 -6.68
N ALA A 151 -0.69 -13.91 -7.34
CA ALA A 151 -1.02 -12.59 -6.82
C ALA A 151 -2.00 -12.63 -5.63
N ALA A 152 -2.72 -13.73 -5.43
CA ALA A 152 -3.62 -13.93 -4.31
C ALA A 152 -2.91 -14.51 -3.08
N GLY A 153 -1.71 -15.05 -3.26
CA GLY A 153 -0.84 -15.55 -2.20
C GLY A 153 -0.62 -14.51 -1.11
N HIS A 154 -1.00 -14.85 0.11
CA HIS A 154 -0.89 -13.99 1.29
C HIS A 154 -1.54 -12.59 1.15
N TRP A 155 -2.57 -12.45 0.31
CA TRP A 155 -3.14 -11.14 -0.06
C TRP A 155 -3.58 -10.28 1.13
N ASP A 156 -4.33 -10.85 2.08
CA ASP A 156 -4.80 -10.11 3.27
C ASP A 156 -3.63 -9.62 4.16
N PHE A 157 -2.47 -10.31 4.17
CA PHE A 157 -1.27 -9.80 4.85
C PHE A 157 -0.74 -8.54 4.16
N TYR A 158 -0.66 -8.54 2.82
CA TYR A 158 -0.20 -7.38 2.07
C TYR A 158 -1.15 -6.19 2.18
N ILE A 159 -2.47 -6.44 2.31
CA ILE A 159 -3.46 -5.40 2.62
C ILE A 159 -3.27 -4.87 4.04
N ALA A 160 -3.13 -5.74 5.05
CA ALA A 160 -2.86 -5.35 6.43
C ALA A 160 -1.58 -4.50 6.55
N TYR A 161 -0.50 -4.91 5.88
CA TYR A 161 0.76 -4.19 5.81
C TYR A 161 0.59 -2.77 5.25
N ASN A 162 -0.12 -2.59 4.14
CA ASN A 162 -0.24 -1.26 3.54
C ASN A 162 -1.21 -0.35 4.30
N LEU A 163 -2.25 -0.92 4.92
CA LEU A 163 -3.13 -0.17 5.82
C LEU A 163 -2.38 0.29 7.07
N PHE A 164 -1.53 -0.57 7.64
CA PHE A 164 -0.59 -0.22 8.69
C PHE A 164 0.38 0.90 8.26
N ARG A 165 1.01 0.76 7.10
CA ARG A 165 1.92 1.78 6.54
C ARG A 165 1.20 3.12 6.39
N MET A 166 -0.01 3.13 5.85
CA MET A 166 -0.77 4.37 5.66
C MET A 166 -1.18 4.97 7.01
N ALA A 167 -1.68 4.17 7.95
CA ALA A 167 -1.97 4.61 9.30
C ALA A 167 -0.74 5.26 9.97
N ALA A 168 0.45 4.66 9.81
CA ALA A 168 1.70 5.21 10.35
C ALA A 168 2.10 6.53 9.70
N ILE A 169 1.89 6.68 8.38
CA ILE A 169 2.14 7.93 7.65
C ILE A 169 1.21 9.04 8.17
N LEU A 170 -0.10 8.76 8.27
CA LEU A 170 -1.09 9.73 8.76
C LEU A 170 -0.84 10.09 10.22
N HIS A 171 -0.47 9.11 11.04
CA HIS A 171 -0.05 9.34 12.42
C HIS A 171 1.18 10.25 12.52
N GLY A 172 2.17 10.06 11.65
CA GLY A 172 3.34 10.94 11.56
C GLY A 172 2.99 12.38 11.14
N ILE A 173 1.95 12.57 10.30
CA ILE A 173 1.42 13.91 9.98
C ILE A 173 0.81 14.55 11.23
N ALA A 174 0.01 13.78 12.00
CA ALA A 174 -0.57 14.25 13.26
C ALA A 174 0.51 14.67 14.27
N GLN A 175 1.57 13.85 14.40
CA GLN A 175 2.69 14.15 15.29
C GLN A 175 3.38 15.45 14.89
N ARG A 176 3.72 15.63 13.60
CA ARG A 176 4.33 16.88 13.12
C ARG A 176 3.43 18.10 13.35
N ALA A 177 2.11 17.94 13.25
CA ALA A 177 1.17 19.01 13.56
C ALA A 177 1.17 19.35 15.06
N ALA A 178 1.19 18.34 15.93
CA ALA A 178 1.30 18.54 17.38
C ALA A 178 2.62 19.22 17.79
N ASP A 179 3.71 18.94 17.06
CA ASP A 179 5.02 19.56 17.27
C ASP A 179 5.12 20.99 16.71
N GLY A 180 4.05 21.51 16.08
CA GLY A 180 4.06 22.84 15.43
C GLY A 180 4.84 22.89 14.11
N ASN A 181 5.18 21.73 13.55
CA ASN A 181 6.01 21.57 12.35
C ASN A 181 5.21 21.17 11.09
N ALA A 182 3.87 21.21 11.13
CA ALA A 182 3.04 20.94 9.96
C ALA A 182 2.77 22.21 9.14
N ALA A 183 3.06 22.14 7.84
CA ALA A 183 2.82 23.25 6.91
C ALA A 183 1.38 23.30 6.35
N ALA A 184 0.57 22.26 6.56
CA ALA A 184 -0.74 22.11 5.93
C ALA A 184 -1.90 22.34 6.93
N GLU A 185 -2.90 23.12 6.52
CA GLU A 185 -4.09 23.46 7.33
C GLU A 185 -4.94 22.23 7.70
N ASP A 186 -4.84 21.14 6.95
CA ASP A 186 -5.64 19.91 7.12
C ASP A 186 -4.91 18.81 7.90
N ALA A 187 -3.69 19.05 8.41
CA ALA A 187 -2.85 18.02 9.01
C ALA A 187 -3.50 17.29 10.20
N VAL A 188 -4.29 18.01 11.01
CA VAL A 188 -5.04 17.41 12.14
C VAL A 188 -6.12 16.47 11.64
N GLU A 189 -6.89 16.88 10.63
CA GLU A 189 -7.98 16.09 10.07
C GLU A 189 -7.44 14.86 9.33
N THR A 190 -6.35 15.02 8.59
CA THR A 190 -5.62 13.92 7.96
C THR A 190 -5.08 12.94 9.00
N GLY A 191 -4.58 13.44 10.13
CA GLY A 191 -4.13 12.62 11.26
C GLY A 191 -5.23 11.75 11.89
N ARG A 192 -6.46 12.26 12.01
CA ARG A 192 -7.60 11.53 12.60
C ARG A 192 -7.96 10.25 11.84
N LYS A 193 -7.61 10.16 10.56
CA LYS A 193 -7.86 8.98 9.71
C LYS A 193 -6.92 7.81 10.02
N ALA A 194 -5.84 8.03 10.77
CA ALA A 194 -4.86 6.98 11.10
C ALA A 194 -5.49 5.79 11.84
N GLY A 195 -6.28 6.06 12.89
CA GLY A 195 -6.92 5.02 13.71
C GLY A 195 -7.85 4.11 12.90
N PRO A 196 -8.86 4.67 12.19
CA PRO A 196 -9.74 3.88 11.33
C PRO A 196 -9.02 3.06 10.26
N LEU A 197 -7.93 3.57 9.67
CA LEU A 197 -7.13 2.77 8.74
C LEU A 197 -6.39 1.62 9.43
N ALA A 198 -5.88 1.83 10.65
CA ALA A 198 -5.31 0.75 11.44
C ALA A 198 -6.36 -0.32 11.80
N ASP A 199 -7.61 0.07 12.08
CA ASP A 199 -8.69 -0.89 12.35
C ASP A 199 -8.98 -1.77 11.12
N LEU A 200 -9.05 -1.18 9.92
CA LEU A 200 -9.19 -1.95 8.67
C LEU A 200 -7.98 -2.88 8.44
N GLY A 201 -6.77 -2.41 8.78
CA GLY A 201 -5.56 -3.21 8.71
C GLY A 201 -5.62 -4.42 9.63
N TRP A 202 -6.09 -4.24 10.86
CA TRP A 202 -6.25 -5.33 11.81
C TRP A 202 -7.32 -6.34 11.37
N GLN A 203 -8.44 -5.87 10.82
CA GLN A 203 -9.45 -6.76 10.22
C GLN A 203 -8.88 -7.60 9.06
N ALA A 204 -7.94 -7.06 8.28
CA ALA A 204 -7.24 -7.82 7.25
C ALA A 204 -6.32 -8.89 7.86
N ALA A 205 -5.59 -8.56 8.93
CA ALA A 205 -4.79 -9.53 9.67
C ALA A 205 -5.67 -10.66 10.26
N GLU A 206 -6.84 -10.34 10.79
CA GLU A 206 -7.80 -11.33 11.31
C GLU A 206 -8.29 -12.29 10.21
N ARG A 207 -8.64 -11.77 9.02
CA ARG A 207 -9.00 -12.61 7.87
C ARG A 207 -7.84 -13.52 7.44
N TYR A 208 -6.63 -12.99 7.43
CA TYR A 208 -5.44 -13.77 7.09
C TYR A 208 -5.21 -14.94 8.05
N MET A 209 -5.40 -14.72 9.36
CA MET A 209 -5.29 -15.78 10.37
C MET A 209 -6.43 -16.80 10.26
N ALA A 210 -7.65 -16.36 9.94
CA ALA A 210 -8.80 -17.24 9.80
C ALA A 210 -8.75 -18.12 8.53
N GLY A 211 -8.04 -17.68 7.49
CA GLY A 211 -7.86 -18.41 6.25
C GLY A 211 -6.68 -19.39 6.23
N ARG A 212 -5.95 -19.52 7.35
CA ARG A 212 -4.82 -20.44 7.51
C ARG A 212 -5.20 -21.72 8.25
#